data_AF-A0A661M9Q0-F1
#
_entry.id   AF-A0A661M9Q0-F1
#
_cell.length_a   1.000
_cell.length_b   1.000
_cell.length_c   1.000
_cell.angle_alpha   90.00
_cell.angle_beta   90.00
_cell.angle_gamma   90.00
#
_symmetry.space_group_name_H-M   'P 1'
#
loop_
_entity.id
_entity.type
_entity.pdbx_description
1 polymer ?
#
loop_
_entity_poly.entity_id
_entity_poly.type
_entity_poly.pdbx_seq_one_letter_code
_entity_poly.pdbx_strand_id
1 'polypeptide(L)' 'AALQLRAEAEERQVEGARTALVHGTGGACGQMHCVLVLGR' A
#
# COMPACT_ATOMS: atom_id res chain seq x y z
N ALA A 1 -2.03 -0.68 3.24
CA ALA A 1 -1.53 0.69 2.92
C ALA A 1 -2.40 1.78 3.55
N ALA A 2 -3.71 1.84 3.27
CA ALA A 2 -4.57 2.92 3.80
C ALA A 2 -4.58 3.06 5.33
N LEU A 3 -4.64 1.95 6.08
CA LEU A 3 -4.56 1.97 7.55
C LEU A 3 -3.23 2.57 8.05
N GLN A 4 -2.12 2.29 7.35
CA GLN A 4 -0.80 2.84 7.71
C GLN A 4 -0.77 4.37 7.56
N LEU A 5 -1.25 4.88 6.41
CA LEU A 5 -1.30 6.32 6.14
C LEU A 5 -2.25 7.07 7.07
N ARG A 6 -3.28 6.38 7.59
CA ARG A 6 -4.25 6.95 8.54
C ARG A 6 -3.83 6.85 10.01
N ALA A 7 -2.73 6.17 10.32
CA ALA A 7 -2.29 5.89 11.68
C ALA A 7 -3.21 4.93 12.47
N GLU A 8 -3.77 3.93 11.79
CA GLU A 8 -4.73 2.98 12.35
C GLU A 8 -4.28 1.51 12.20
N ALA A 9 -2.97 1.27 12.05
CA ALA A 9 -2.44 -0.08 11.85
C ALA A 9 -2.02 -0.79 13.15
N GLU A 10 -2.34 -0.23 14.32
CA GLU A 10 -2.12 -0.81 15.65
C GLU A 10 -0.66 -1.22 15.87
N GLU A 11 -0.40 -2.43 16.39
CA GLU A 11 0.95 -2.97 16.63
C GLU A 11 1.80 -3.06 15.35
N ARG A 12 1.18 -2.99 14.16
CA ARG A 12 1.87 -3.04 12.86
C ARG A 12 2.14 -1.63 12.31
N GLN A 13 1.85 -0.57 13.06
CA GLN A 13 1.98 0.80 12.60
C GLN A 13 3.44 1.15 12.27
N VAL A 14 3.64 1.64 11.05
CA VAL A 14 4.89 2.27 10.64
C VAL A 14 4.84 3.73 11.09
N GLU A 15 5.78 4.10 11.95
CA GLU A 15 5.88 5.47 12.47
C GLU A 15 6.12 6.46 11.32
N GLY A 16 5.33 7.54 11.29
CA GLY A 16 5.49 8.61 10.31
C GLY A 16 5.14 8.24 8.85
N ALA A 17 4.39 7.15 8.62
CA ALA A 17 3.99 6.75 7.27
C ALA A 17 3.20 7.85 6.53
N ARG A 18 3.84 8.46 5.52
CA ARG A 18 3.29 9.57 4.71
C ARG A 18 3.01 9.22 3.26
N THR A 19 3.66 8.17 2.77
CA THR A 19 3.55 7.72 1.38
C THR A 19 3.55 6.20 1.37
N ALA A 20 2.68 5.59 0.58
CA ALA A 20 2.61 4.14 0.44
C ALA A 20 2.58 3.76 -1.05
N LEU A 21 3.29 2.68 -1.38
CA LEU A 21 3.20 2.01 -2.68
C LEU A 21 2.32 0.78 -2.52
N VAL A 22 1.33 0.64 -3.41
CA VAL A 22 0.48 -0.55 -3.53
C VAL A 22 0.74 -1.15 -4.90
N HIS A 23 0.98 -2.46 -4.93
CA HIS A 23 1.17 -3.21 -6.16
C HIS A 23 0.18 -4.36 -6.22
N GLY A 24 -0.73 -4.31 -7.20
CA GLY A 24 -1.59 -5.43 -7.58
C GLY A 24 -1.01 -6.15 -8.79
N THR A 25 -0.99 -7.48 -8.73
CA THR A 25 -0.63 -8.37 -9.85
C THR A 25 -1.78 -9.33 -10.13
N GLY A 26 -1.97 -9.73 -11.38
CA GLY A 26 -3.01 -10.68 -11.76
C GLY A 26 -2.83 -11.31 -13.13
N GLY A 27 -3.60 -12.37 -13.37
CA GLY A 27 -3.61 -13.15 -14.61
C GLY A 27 -2.48 -14.19 -14.75
N ALA A 28 -2.44 -14.87 -15.90
CA ALA A 28 -1.40 -15.85 -16.24
C ALA A 28 0.02 -15.24 -16.23
N CYS A 29 0.81 -15.67 -15.25
CA CYS A 29 2.17 -15.17 -15.01
C CYS A 29 2.24 -13.67 -14.66
N GLY A 30 1.16 -13.11 -14.09
CA GLY A 30 1.16 -11.75 -13.55
C GLY A 30 1.10 -10.64 -14.59
N GLN A 31 0.79 -10.92 -15.85
CA GLN A 31 0.77 -9.97 -16.97
C GLN A 31 -0.06 -8.69 -16.72
N MET A 32 -1.01 -8.72 -15.80
CA MET A 32 -1.72 -7.52 -15.35
C MET A 32 -1.05 -6.94 -14.11
N HIS A 33 -0.62 -5.69 -14.20
CA HIS A 33 -0.02 -4.95 -13.10
C HIS A 33 -0.77 -3.63 -12.87
N CYS A 34 -1.00 -3.30 -11.61
CA CYS A 34 -1.46 -1.98 -11.20
C CYS A 34 -0.59 -1.48 -10.05
N VAL A 35 0.02 -0.31 -10.21
CA VAL A 35 0.83 0.34 -9.18
C VAL A 35 0.14 1.63 -8.80
N LEU A 36 -0.13 1.81 -7.50
CA LEU A 36 -0.70 3.02 -6.94
C LEU A 36 0.27 3.61 -5.93
N VAL A 37 0.52 4.92 -6.03
CA VAL A 37 1.22 5.69 -5.00
C VAL A 37 0.17 6.52 -4.27
N LEU A 38 0.06 6.30 -2.97
CA LEU A 38 -0.91 6.96 -2.09
C LEU A 38 -0.18 7.90 -1.13
N GLY A 39 -0.71 9.11 -0.95
CA GLY A 39 -0.23 10.09 0.02
C GLY A 39 -1.25 10.33 1.13
N ARG A 40 -0.78 10.91 2.23
CA ARG A 40 -1.62 11.48 3.29
C ARG A 40 -1.86 12.96 3.02
#